data_AF-A0A9E3HZX5-F1
#
_entry.id   AF-A0A9E3HZX5-F1
#
_cell.length_a   1.000
_cell.length_b   1.000
_cell.length_c   1.000
_cell.angle_alpha   90.00
_cell.angle_beta   90.00
_cell.angle_gamma   90.00
#
_symmetry.space_group_name_H-M   'P 1'
#
loop_
_entity.id
_entity.type
_entity.pdbx_description
1 polymer ?
#
loop_
_entity_poly.entity_id
_entity_poly.type
_entity_poly.pdbx_seq_one_letter_code
_entity_poly.pdbx_strand_id
1 'polypeptide(L)'
;MRLAMPYRNDKVSDVMAVLTVMRNKVKITPNCRYFTELRREAVKDVAETELSAKRYKNQDSARKTIHDACARRLKPDIGNIRDFDGLTELWLRQNSMQLKDILLRHSKSPSQCADVTTFFEGN
;
A
#
# COMPACT_ATOMS: atom_id res chain seq x y z
N MET A 1 -12.27 -14.38 -4.48
CA MET A 1 -12.05 -13.56 -5.69
C MET A 1 -10.76 -12.78 -5.52
N ARG A 2 -9.72 -13.04 -6.34
CA ARG A 2 -8.53 -12.17 -6.41
C ARG A 2 -8.89 -11.02 -7.35
N LEU A 3 -9.03 -9.82 -6.82
CA LEU A 3 -9.10 -8.61 -7.64
C LEU A 3 -7.75 -8.45 -8.34
N ALA A 4 -7.67 -8.89 -9.60
CA ALA A 4 -6.54 -8.58 -10.47
C ALA A 4 -6.70 -7.13 -10.91
N MET A 5 -6.27 -6.18 -10.06
CA MET A 5 -6.13 -4.80 -10.50
C MET A 5 -5.02 -4.74 -11.56
N PRO A 6 -5.24 -4.09 -12.71
CA PRO A 6 -4.17 -3.85 -13.66
C PRO A 6 -3.15 -2.92 -13.00
N TYR A 7 -2.01 -3.47 -12.57
CA TYR A 7 -0.95 -2.73 -11.92
C TYR A 7 -0.44 -1.62 -12.85
N ARG A 8 -0.73 -0.37 -12.49
CA ARG A 8 -0.21 0.81 -13.16
C ARG A 8 1.10 1.22 -12.52
N ASN A 9 2.03 1.75 -13.32
CA ASN A 9 3.33 2.25 -12.86
C ASN A 9 3.18 3.58 -12.11
N ASP A 10 2.43 3.58 -11.00
CA ASP A 10 2.20 4.78 -10.20
C ASP A 10 2.18 4.50 -8.70
N LYS A 11 2.35 5.58 -7.92
CA LYS A 11 2.50 5.52 -6.47
C LYS A 11 1.26 5.00 -5.76
N VAL A 12 0.06 5.26 -6.27
CA VAL A 12 -1.19 4.83 -5.63
C VAL A 12 -1.33 3.33 -5.77
N SER A 13 -1.07 2.79 -6.97
CA SER A 13 -1.02 1.34 -7.19
C SER A 13 0.04 0.65 -6.33
N ASP A 14 1.25 1.22 -6.24
CA ASP A 14 2.33 0.68 -5.39
C ASP A 14 1.89 0.61 -3.91
N VAL A 15 1.23 1.66 -3.40
CA VAL A 15 0.73 1.70 -2.02
C VAL A 15 -0.41 0.71 -1.80
N MET A 16 -1.37 0.63 -2.72
CA MET A 16 -2.48 -0.32 -2.63
C MET A 16 -2.00 -1.77 -2.65
N ALA A 17 -0.94 -2.09 -3.41
CA ALA A 17 -0.31 -3.40 -3.41
C ALA A 17 0.22 -3.76 -2.02
N VAL A 18 0.94 -2.83 -1.38
CA VAL A 18 1.46 -3.00 -0.01
C VAL A 18 0.31 -3.18 0.99
N LEU A 19 -0.71 -2.31 0.93
CA LEU A 19 -1.88 -2.41 1.82
C LEU A 19 -2.64 -3.73 1.65
N THR A 20 -2.71 -4.26 0.43
CA THR A 20 -3.31 -5.57 0.17
C THR A 20 -2.57 -6.68 0.91
N VAL A 21 -1.24 -6.71 0.83
CA VAL A 21 -0.43 -7.71 1.52
C VAL A 21 -0.54 -7.55 3.03
N MET A 22 -0.46 -6.32 3.56
CA MET A 22 -0.61 -6.04 4.99
C MET A 22 -1.98 -6.50 5.52
N ARG A 23 -3.07 -6.16 4.81
CA ARG A 23 -4.43 -6.60 5.15
C ARG A 23 -4.55 -8.11 5.22
N ASN A 24 -4.03 -8.81 4.21
CA ASN A 24 -4.09 -10.28 4.17
C ASN A 24 -3.31 -10.91 5.33
N LYS A 25 -2.14 -10.37 5.67
CA LYS A 25 -1.34 -10.83 6.80
C LYS A 25 -2.03 -10.59 8.15
N VAL A 26 -2.68 -9.43 8.35
CA VAL A 26 -3.45 -9.18 9.57
C VAL A 26 -4.66 -10.11 9.71
N LYS A 27 -5.33 -10.44 8.61
CA LYS A 27 -6.43 -11.44 8.61
C LYS A 27 -5.95 -12.82 9.07
N ILE A 28 -4.71 -13.20 8.73
CA ILE A 28 -4.12 -14.49 9.13
C ILE A 28 -3.53 -14.42 10.55
N THR A 29 -3.03 -13.25 10.97
CA THR A 29 -2.39 -13.05 12.27
C THR A 29 -2.96 -11.81 12.96
N PRO A 30 -4.14 -11.93 13.62
CA PRO A 30 -4.87 -10.79 14.19
C PRO A 30 -4.09 -10.04 15.28
N ASN A 31 -3.16 -10.73 15.95
CA ASN A 31 -2.34 -10.20 17.04
C ASN A 31 -1.01 -9.59 16.58
N CYS A 32 -0.85 -9.27 15.29
CA CYS A 32 0.34 -8.58 14.79
C CYS A 32 0.50 -7.24 15.53
N ARG A 33 1.54 -7.11 16.36
CA ARG A 33 1.78 -5.92 17.21
C ARG A 33 2.52 -4.80 16.50
N TYR A 34 3.26 -5.10 15.43
CA TYR A 34 4.22 -4.16 14.83
C TYR A 34 3.94 -3.94 13.34
N PHE A 35 3.18 -2.90 13.02
CA PHE A 35 2.87 -2.50 11.64
C PHE A 35 4.12 -2.15 10.82
N THR A 36 5.19 -1.70 11.48
CA THR A 36 6.49 -1.47 10.83
C THR A 36 7.09 -2.75 10.26
N GLU A 37 7.03 -3.87 10.98
CA GLU A 37 7.52 -5.17 10.49
C GLU A 37 6.62 -5.68 9.37
N LEU A 38 5.30 -5.61 9.59
CA LEU A 38 4.30 -5.98 8.61
C LEU A 38 4.49 -5.25 7.27
N ARG A 39 4.73 -3.93 7.31
CA ARG A 39 5.04 -3.14 6.12
C ARG A 39 6.35 -3.57 5.49
N ARG A 40 7.42 -3.77 6.26
CA ARG A 40 8.73 -4.18 5.71
C ARG A 40 8.62 -5.48 4.93
N GLU A 41 7.89 -6.45 5.47
CA GLU A 41 7.61 -7.70 4.77
C GLU A 41 6.70 -7.48 3.56
N ALA A 42 5.62 -6.70 3.70
CA ALA A 42 4.74 -6.41 2.58
C ALA A 42 5.46 -5.73 1.40
N VAL A 43 6.35 -4.77 1.68
CA VAL A 43 7.21 -4.14 0.67
C VAL A 43 8.14 -5.16 0.01
N LYS A 44 8.68 -6.12 0.77
CA LYS A 44 9.51 -7.19 0.24
C LYS A 44 8.70 -8.08 -0.70
N ASP A 45 7.53 -8.54 -0.27
CA ASP A 45 6.64 -9.43 -1.04
C ASP A 45 6.16 -8.76 -2.34
N VAL A 46 5.79 -7.48 -2.29
CA VAL A 46 5.42 -6.70 -3.48
C VAL A 46 6.63 -6.54 -4.40
N ALA A 47 7.81 -6.21 -3.87
CA ALA A 47 9.02 -6.06 -4.68
C ALA A 47 9.41 -7.35 -5.42
N GLU A 48 9.27 -8.51 -4.78
CA GLU A 48 9.52 -9.82 -5.39
C GLU A 48 8.49 -10.14 -6.47
N THR A 49 7.22 -9.79 -6.24
CA THR A 49 6.14 -9.94 -7.23
C THR A 49 6.40 -9.07 -8.46
N GLU A 50 6.74 -7.80 -8.26
CA GLU A 50 7.01 -6.84 -9.34
C GLU A 50 8.29 -7.16 -10.11
N LEU A 51 9.30 -7.74 -9.44
CA LEU A 51 10.50 -8.26 -10.09
C LEU A 51 10.15 -9.44 -11.01
N SER A 52 9.32 -10.37 -10.52
CA SER A 52 8.84 -11.53 -11.30
C SER A 52 7.99 -11.10 -12.49
N ALA A 53 7.21 -10.01 -12.33
CA ALA A 53 6.44 -9.37 -13.40
C ALA A 53 7.31 -8.54 -14.37
N LYS A 54 8.64 -8.51 -14.18
CA LYS A 54 9.62 -7.77 -14.99
C LYS A 54 9.41 -6.24 -15.02
N ARG A 55 8.69 -5.68 -14.03
CA ARG A 55 8.58 -4.22 -13.87
C ARG A 55 9.91 -3.59 -13.45
N TYR A 56 10.69 -4.31 -12.65
CA TYR A 56 12.02 -3.89 -12.20
C TYR A 56 13.09 -4.87 -12.69
N LYS A 57 14.31 -4.37 -12.86
CA LYS A 57 15.48 -5.18 -13.26
C LYS A 57 16.22 -5.77 -12.06
N ASN A 58 16.01 -5.23 -10.87
CA ASN A 58 16.65 -5.70 -9.64
C ASN A 58 15.75 -5.46 -8.42
N GLN A 59 15.93 -6.30 -7.41
CA GLN A 59 15.12 -6.32 -6.20
C GLN A 59 15.29 -5.05 -5.36
N ASP A 60 16.52 -4.52 -5.26
CA ASP A 60 16.79 -3.33 -4.44
C ASP A 60 16.08 -2.08 -4.95
N SER A 61 16.03 -1.88 -6.27
CA SER A 61 15.33 -0.77 -6.90
C SER A 61 13.83 -0.89 -6.71
N ALA A 62 13.28 -2.11 -6.82
CA ALA A 62 11.88 -2.38 -6.53
C ALA A 62 11.54 -2.03 -5.08
N ARG A 63 12.31 -2.57 -4.12
CA ARG A 63 12.12 -2.32 -2.68
C ARG A 63 12.20 -0.83 -2.35
N LYS A 64 13.21 -0.11 -2.84
CA LYS A 64 13.35 1.34 -2.62
C LYS A 64 12.17 2.12 -3.19
N THR A 65 11.75 1.81 -4.41
CA THR A 65 10.66 2.53 -5.08
C THR A 65 9.31 2.31 -4.38
N ILE A 66 9.01 1.07 -4.02
CA ILE A 66 7.78 0.71 -3.31
C ILE A 66 7.79 1.30 -1.90
N HIS A 67 8.91 1.21 -1.18
CA HIS A 67 9.07 1.85 0.13
C HIS A 67 8.83 3.36 0.08
N ASP A 68 9.39 4.03 -0.92
CA ASP A 68 9.21 5.48 -1.11
C ASP A 68 7.77 5.85 -1.47
N ALA A 69 7.03 4.95 -2.13
CA ALA A 69 5.61 5.15 -2.41
C ALA A 69 4.78 5.27 -1.12
N CYS A 70 5.11 4.50 -0.07
CA CYS A 70 4.41 4.52 1.22
C CYS A 70 4.60 5.82 2.01
N ALA A 71 5.61 6.66 1.73
CA ALA A 71 5.81 7.89 2.49
C ALA A 71 6.25 9.06 1.62
N ARG A 72 7.48 9.01 1.09
CA ARG A 72 8.09 10.15 0.40
C ARG A 72 7.24 10.70 -0.74
N ARG A 73 6.56 9.82 -1.49
CA ARG A 73 5.72 10.18 -2.65
C ARG A 73 4.29 10.61 -2.27
N LEU A 74 3.91 10.49 -0.99
CA LEU A 74 2.63 10.92 -0.42
C LEU A 74 2.73 12.22 0.39
N LYS A 75 3.89 12.88 0.38
CA LYS A 75 4.03 14.23 0.93
C LYS A 75 3.11 15.23 0.19
N PRO A 76 2.56 16.24 0.89
CA PRO A 76 2.80 16.56 2.30
C PRO A 76 1.93 15.75 3.29
N ASP A 77 0.92 15.01 2.82
CA ASP A 77 -0.07 14.34 3.67
C ASP A 77 0.52 13.25 4.58
N ILE A 78 1.60 12.59 4.14
CA ILE A 78 2.36 11.63 4.95
C ILE A 78 3.80 12.16 5.10
N GLY A 79 4.14 12.60 6.31
CA GLY A 79 5.43 13.23 6.58
C GLY A 79 6.57 12.23 6.57
N ASN A 80 6.35 11.05 7.15
CA ASN A 80 7.34 9.99 7.26
C ASN A 80 6.71 8.59 7.25
N ILE A 81 7.56 7.56 7.24
CA ILE A 81 7.12 6.16 7.14
C ILE A 81 6.38 5.66 8.38
N ARG A 82 6.61 6.24 9.57
CA ARG A 82 5.88 5.90 10.79
C ARG A 82 4.45 6.45 10.75
N ASP A 83 4.25 7.61 10.14
CA ASP A 83 2.90 8.17 9.92
C ASP A 83 2.08 7.23 9.03
N PHE A 84 2.70 6.67 7.98
CA PHE A 84 2.08 5.65 7.14
C PHE A 84 1.73 4.38 7.93
N ASP A 85 2.66 3.88 8.74
CA ASP A 85 2.42 2.70 9.59
C ASP A 85 1.22 2.94 10.54
N GLY A 86 1.14 4.14 11.16
CA GLY A 86 0.05 4.53 12.05
C GLY A 86 -1.30 4.68 11.33
N LEU A 87 -1.34 5.33 10.17
CA LEU A 87 -2.56 5.44 9.36
C LEU A 87 -3.06 4.07 8.90
N THR A 88 -2.14 3.17 8.56
CA THR A 88 -2.46 1.79 8.17
C THR A 88 -3.01 1.00 9.36
N GLU A 89 -2.47 1.19 10.55
CA GLU A 89 -3.00 0.61 11.79
C GLU A 89 -4.42 1.10 12.08
N LEU A 90 -4.64 2.41 12.04
CA LEU A 90 -5.97 3.00 12.25
C LEU A 90 -6.99 2.47 11.24
N TRP A 91 -6.60 2.31 9.98
CA TRP A 91 -7.48 1.71 8.98
C TRP A 91 -7.79 0.24 9.31
N LEU A 92 -6.78 -0.59 9.55
CA LEU A 92 -6.98 -2.04 9.75
C LEU A 92 -7.62 -2.41 11.09
N ARG A 93 -7.45 -1.60 12.13
CA ARG A 93 -7.99 -1.89 13.47
C ARG A 93 -9.24 -1.09 13.83
N GLN A 94 -9.38 0.12 13.30
CA GLN A 94 -10.44 1.06 13.69
C GLN A 94 -11.30 1.50 12.51
N ASN A 95 -11.11 0.93 11.31
CA ASN A 95 -11.81 1.31 10.09
C ASN A 95 -11.69 2.81 9.75
N SER A 96 -10.59 3.46 10.14
CA SER A 96 -10.35 4.85 9.76
C SER A 96 -10.21 4.99 8.24
N MET A 97 -10.91 5.98 7.67
CA MET A 97 -10.88 6.29 6.24
C MET A 97 -9.86 7.37 5.86
N GLN A 98 -9.07 7.87 6.81
CA GLN A 98 -8.08 8.92 6.54
C GLN A 98 -7.08 8.52 5.45
N LEU A 99 -6.65 7.25 5.43
CA LEU A 99 -5.73 6.74 4.42
C LEU A 99 -6.39 6.68 3.02
N LYS A 100 -7.70 6.35 2.95
CA LYS A 100 -8.50 6.43 1.71
C LYS A 100 -8.47 7.85 1.17
N ASP A 101 -8.79 8.83 2.02
CA ASP A 101 -8.89 10.24 1.61
C ASP A 101 -7.55 10.79 1.10
N ILE A 102 -6.44 10.40 1.75
CA ILE A 102 -5.09 10.72 1.27
C ILE A 102 -4.87 10.11 -0.13
N LEU A 103 -5.13 8.83 -0.32
CA LEU A 103 -4.92 8.18 -1.62
C LEU A 103 -5.81 8.75 -2.72
N LEU A 104 -7.03 9.19 -2.40
CA LEU A 104 -7.91 9.91 -3.32
C LEU A 104 -7.32 11.26 -3.74
N ARG A 105 -6.76 12.05 -2.81
CA ARG A 105 -6.07 13.31 -3.16
C ARG A 105 -4.84 13.11 -4.05
N HIS A 106 -4.18 11.96 -3.92
CA HIS A 106 -2.99 11.60 -4.70
C HIS A 106 -3.30 10.88 -6.02
N SER A 107 -4.57 10.57 -6.28
CA SER A 107 -5.04 9.94 -7.51
C SER A 107 -5.06 10.97 -8.66
N LYS A 108 -4.60 10.54 -9.83
CA LYS A 108 -4.46 11.38 -11.03
C LYS A 108 -5.53 11.14 -12.08
N SER A 109 -6.38 10.12 -11.90
CA SER A 109 -7.44 9.80 -12.83
C SER A 109 -8.70 9.30 -12.12
N PRO A 110 -9.89 9.46 -12.74
CA PRO A 110 -11.14 8.92 -12.20
C PRO A 110 -11.08 7.41 -11.94
N SER A 111 -10.37 6.67 -12.80
CA SER A 111 -10.18 5.22 -12.60
C SER A 111 -9.40 4.90 -11.32
N GLN A 112 -8.35 5.66 -10.99
CA GLN A 112 -7.62 5.46 -9.73
C GLN A 112 -8.48 5.80 -8.52
N CYS A 113 -9.29 6.86 -8.61
CA CYS A 113 -10.25 7.18 -7.55
C CYS A 113 -11.25 6.04 -7.33
N ALA A 114 -11.76 5.44 -8.41
CA ALA A 114 -12.63 4.28 -8.33
C ALA A 114 -11.93 3.07 -7.70
N ASP A 115 -10.70 2.76 -8.13
CA ASP A 115 -9.90 1.65 -7.58
C ASP A 115 -9.67 1.82 -6.08
N VAL A 116 -9.28 3.02 -5.64
CA VAL A 116 -9.12 3.35 -4.21
C VAL A 116 -10.44 3.20 -3.48
N THR A 117 -11.52 3.73 -4.02
CA THR A 117 -12.85 3.69 -3.40
C THR A 117 -13.31 2.25 -3.17
N THR A 118 -13.27 1.43 -4.21
CA THR A 118 -13.64 0.01 -4.13
C THR A 118 -12.74 -0.77 -3.17
N PHE A 119 -11.43 -0.48 -3.13
CA PHE A 119 -10.50 -1.16 -2.24
C PHE A 119 -10.83 -0.99 -0.75
N PHE A 120 -11.24 0.23 -0.36
CA PHE A 120 -11.58 0.57 1.02
C PHE A 120 -13.04 0.25 1.39
N GLU A 121 -13.95 0.13 0.42
CA GLU A 121 -15.36 -0.24 0.65
C GLU A 121 -15.58 -1.74 0.76
N GLY A 122 -14.71 -2.56 0.17
CA GLY A 122 -14.74 -4.02 0.33
C GLY A 122 -14.19 -4.53 1.66
N ASN A 123 -14.25 -3.71 2.72
CA ASN A 123 -13.73 -4.02 4.06
C ASN A 123 -14.80 -4.66 4.95
#